data_AF-D9R695-F1
#
_entry.id   AF-D9R695-F1
#
_cell.length_a   1.000
_cell.length_b   1.000
_cell.length_c   1.000
_cell.angle_alpha   90.00
_cell.angle_beta   90.00
_cell.angle_gamma   90.00
#
_symmetry.space_group_name_H-M   'P 1'
#
loop_
_entity.id
_entity.type
_entity.pdbx_description
1 polymer ?
#
loop_
_entity_poly.entity_id
_entity_poly.type
_entity_poly.pdbx_seq_one_letter_code
_entity_poly.pdbx_strand_id
1 'polypeptide(L)'
;MMQRHMPMGYKMVNGAVEIQEEHAKTVKSIFADYIAGKSMFAIAKDLTAIGVLNANKKPNWNHGSVGKILQNIRYQGDELYPRLIDDETFKKAQERRGRVEKKLSRTQQVQAIRNQTVFSGMIRCGECGENYKKYIEHAGKSSEKVKWKCKHYIYQNRVLCKNHFFTDEDLKEIFIEATNQLLRQRWLIEKIKPQEPPKMSLDLRETENRIKELELEGDYSNPILPELILRRAQLYYAGAKVYDQPRNAEKLKEALAENTTLTEFDEELFKTIIKQMTIYKETKIAVEFIGGITIERPIETQRKDGNHGSSKKDGSNHTASNEI
;
A
#
# COMPACT_ATOMS: atom_id res chain seq x y z
N MET A 1 10.47 17.25 3.80
CA MET A 1 11.75 17.67 4.39
C MET A 1 11.96 19.14 4.01
N MET A 2 11.81 20.08 4.97
CA MET A 2 12.02 21.51 4.72
C MET A 2 13.47 21.78 4.30
N GLN A 3 13.68 22.67 3.34
CA GLN A 3 15.01 23.17 3.00
C GLN A 3 15.64 23.79 4.25
N ARG A 4 16.75 23.21 4.72
CA ARG A 4 17.59 23.72 5.83
C ARG A 4 18.48 24.90 5.41
N HIS A 5 18.55 25.18 4.10
CA HIS A 5 19.34 26.25 3.51
C HIS A 5 18.45 27.44 3.13
N MET A 6 19.05 28.64 3.07
CA MET A 6 18.40 29.87 2.65
C MET A 6 17.68 29.69 1.30
N PRO A 7 16.41 30.13 1.17
CA PRO A 7 15.68 30.04 -0.09
C PRO A 7 16.37 30.84 -1.20
N MET A 8 16.26 30.35 -2.43
CA MET A 8 16.80 31.01 -3.61
C MET A 8 16.13 32.38 -3.82
N GLY A 9 16.87 33.39 -4.25
CA GLY A 9 16.34 34.76 -4.36
C GLY A 9 16.62 35.64 -3.14
N TYR A 10 17.26 35.08 -2.10
CA TYR A 10 17.72 35.81 -0.93
C TYR A 10 19.22 35.62 -0.70
N LYS A 11 19.82 36.61 -0.05
CA LYS A 11 21.21 36.61 0.43
C LYS A 11 21.26 37.15 1.86
N MET A 12 22.29 36.77 2.62
CA MET A 12 22.57 37.37 3.93
C MET A 12 23.56 38.52 3.76
N VAL A 13 23.19 39.70 4.23
CA VAL A 13 24.03 40.91 4.20
C VAL A 13 23.97 41.53 5.60
N ASN A 14 25.13 41.63 6.27
CA ASN A 14 25.25 42.23 7.61
C ASN A 14 24.26 41.68 8.65
N GLY A 15 23.98 40.36 8.61
CA GLY A 15 23.04 39.70 9.52
C GLY A 15 21.56 39.85 9.16
N ALA A 16 21.21 40.64 8.15
CA ALA A 16 19.86 40.75 7.60
C ALA A 16 19.70 39.92 6.32
N VAL A 17 18.48 39.48 6.04
CA VAL A 17 18.15 38.81 4.78
C VAL A 17 17.70 39.86 3.77
N GLU A 18 18.40 39.92 2.64
CA GLU A 18 18.09 40.82 1.53
C GLU A 18 17.73 40.04 0.28
N ILE A 19 17.00 40.69 -0.64
CA ILE A 19 16.68 40.12 -1.95
C ILE A 19 17.94 40.10 -2.82
N GLN A 20 18.20 38.95 -3.44
CA GLN A 20 19.20 38.80 -4.48
C GLN A 20 18.53 38.90 -5.85
N GLU A 21 18.62 40.07 -6.49
CA GLU A 21 17.88 40.43 -7.70
C GLU A 21 17.93 39.40 -8.84
N GLU A 22 19.11 38.84 -9.13
CA GLU A 22 19.26 37.85 -10.21
C GLU A 22 18.41 36.60 -9.97
N HIS A 23 18.57 35.98 -8.80
CA HIS A 23 17.81 34.78 -8.41
C HIS A 23 16.34 35.10 -8.12
N ALA A 24 16.04 36.31 -7.65
CA ALA A 24 14.68 36.79 -7.42
C ALA A 24 13.87 36.85 -8.72
N LYS A 25 14.49 37.29 -9.83
CA LYS A 25 13.88 37.24 -11.17
C LYS A 25 13.55 35.80 -11.58
N THR A 26 14.45 34.85 -11.31
CA THR A 26 14.20 33.42 -11.57
C THR A 26 13.01 32.90 -10.76
N VAL A 27 12.91 33.23 -9.47
CA VAL A 27 11.76 32.81 -8.67
C VAL A 27 10.46 33.39 -9.22
N LYS A 28 10.43 34.69 -9.55
CA LYS A 28 9.26 35.35 -10.16
C LYS A 28 8.87 34.70 -11.48
N SER A 29 9.83 34.40 -12.36
CA SER A 29 9.53 33.74 -13.64
C SER A 29 8.99 32.32 -13.45
N ILE A 30 9.49 31.55 -12.48
CA ILE A 30 8.95 30.23 -12.14
C ILE A 30 7.47 30.31 -11.74
N PHE A 31 7.11 31.26 -10.88
CA PHE A 31 5.70 31.45 -10.49
C PHE A 31 4.84 31.84 -11.69
N ALA A 32 5.29 32.80 -12.50
CA ALA A 32 4.57 33.26 -13.69
C ALA A 32 4.35 32.13 -14.70
N ASP A 33 5.41 31.41 -15.09
CA ASP A 33 5.36 30.30 -16.04
C ASP A 33 4.48 29.15 -15.54
N TYR A 34 4.56 28.85 -14.24
CA TYR A 34 3.72 27.82 -13.64
C TYR A 34 2.25 28.25 -13.64
N ILE A 35 1.92 29.49 -13.30
CA ILE A 35 0.53 29.97 -13.34
C ILE A 35 0.00 29.99 -14.78
N ALA A 36 0.85 30.37 -15.75
CA ALA A 36 0.53 30.40 -17.18
C ALA A 36 0.31 29.01 -17.81
N GLY A 37 0.63 27.92 -17.11
CA GLY A 37 0.28 26.58 -17.56
C GLY A 37 1.48 25.66 -17.85
N LYS A 38 2.72 26.14 -17.78
CA LYS A 38 3.88 25.25 -17.94
C LYS A 38 3.93 24.21 -16.81
N SER A 39 4.37 22.99 -17.12
CA SER A 39 4.58 21.96 -16.09
C SER A 39 5.88 22.24 -15.33
N MET A 40 6.01 21.74 -14.08
CA MET A 40 7.26 21.88 -13.32
C MET A 40 8.45 21.23 -14.05
N PHE A 41 8.19 20.19 -14.85
CA PHE A 41 9.18 19.54 -15.69
C PHE A 41 9.62 20.45 -16.84
N ALA A 42 8.67 21.08 -17.55
CA ALA A 42 8.99 22.01 -18.64
C ALA A 42 9.80 23.21 -18.12
N ILE A 43 9.39 23.81 -17.00
CA ILE A 43 10.12 24.91 -16.36
C ILE A 43 11.55 24.48 -15.99
N ALA A 44 11.71 23.29 -15.39
CA ALA A 44 13.04 22.78 -15.05
C ALA A 44 13.92 22.56 -16.29
N LYS A 45 13.33 22.06 -17.39
CA LYS A 45 14.02 21.87 -18.66
C LYS A 45 14.48 23.21 -19.25
N ASP A 46 13.60 24.22 -19.26
CA ASP A 46 13.90 25.56 -19.75
C ASP A 46 15.05 26.21 -18.94
N LEU A 47 14.97 26.15 -17.61
CA LEU A 47 16.02 26.70 -16.73
C LEU A 47 17.37 26.01 -16.90
N THR A 48 17.36 24.68 -17.10
CA THR A 48 18.59 23.90 -17.39
C THR A 48 19.17 24.30 -18.74
N ALA A 49 18.33 24.47 -19.77
CA ALA A 49 18.77 24.84 -21.11
C ALA A 49 19.38 26.25 -21.17
N ILE A 50 18.84 27.18 -20.39
CA ILE A 50 19.34 28.57 -20.29
C ILE A 50 20.55 28.66 -19.33
N GLY A 51 20.93 27.57 -18.66
CA GLY A 51 22.12 27.50 -17.81
C GLY A 51 21.97 28.19 -16.46
N VAL A 52 20.74 28.43 -15.99
CA VAL A 52 20.49 29.09 -14.70
C VAL A 52 21.02 28.23 -13.56
N LEU A 53 21.83 28.80 -12.68
CA LEU A 53 22.39 28.07 -11.54
C LEU A 53 21.31 27.82 -10.47
N ASN A 54 21.25 26.59 -9.98
CA ASN A 54 20.42 26.22 -8.84
C ASN A 54 21.09 26.62 -7.50
N ALA A 55 20.42 26.38 -6.37
CA ALA A 55 20.95 26.67 -5.03
C ALA A 55 22.30 25.99 -4.70
N ASN A 56 22.68 24.92 -5.41
CA ASN A 56 23.98 24.25 -5.28
C ASN A 56 25.02 24.74 -6.31
N LYS A 57 24.78 25.88 -6.97
CA LYS A 57 25.63 26.46 -8.01
C LYS A 57 25.85 25.55 -9.22
N LYS A 58 24.86 24.70 -9.56
CA LYS A 58 24.89 23.81 -10.73
C LYS A 58 23.73 24.13 -11.68
N PRO A 59 23.90 24.03 -13.01
CA PRO A 59 22.85 24.32 -13.98
C PRO A 59 21.84 23.17 -14.17
N ASN A 60 21.75 22.22 -13.22
CA ASN A 60 20.86 21.06 -13.35
C ASN A 60 19.58 21.27 -12.53
N TRP A 61 18.46 21.48 -13.22
CA TRP A 61 17.14 21.61 -12.61
C TRP A 61 16.32 20.34 -12.81
N ASN A 62 15.55 19.99 -11.78
CA ASN A 62 14.53 18.96 -11.87
C ASN A 62 13.18 19.50 -11.37
N HIS A 63 12.11 18.81 -11.75
CA HIS A 63 10.73 19.18 -11.38
C HIS A 63 10.55 19.31 -9.85
N GLY A 64 11.28 18.52 -9.05
CA GLY A 64 11.24 18.57 -7.59
C GLY A 64 11.82 19.86 -7.02
N SER A 65 12.90 20.40 -7.60
CA SER A 65 13.47 21.69 -7.22
C SER A 65 12.51 22.85 -7.50
N VAL A 66 11.89 22.87 -8.68
CA VAL A 66 10.83 23.83 -9.02
C VAL A 66 9.64 23.68 -8.07
N GLY A 67 9.26 22.44 -7.78
CA GLY A 67 8.19 22.11 -6.84
C GLY A 67 8.43 22.67 -5.43
N LYS A 68 9.67 22.65 -4.93
CA LYS A 68 10.03 23.21 -3.62
C LYS A 68 9.94 24.73 -3.60
N ILE A 69 10.37 25.41 -4.66
CA ILE A 69 10.26 26.88 -4.78
C ILE A 69 8.79 27.29 -4.72
N LEU A 70 7.95 26.66 -5.54
CA LEU A 70 6.53 26.95 -5.58
C LEU A 70 5.78 26.63 -4.26
N GLN A 71 6.34 25.86 -3.33
CA GLN A 71 5.72 25.57 -2.02
C GLN A 71 6.21 26.46 -0.88
N ASN A 72 7.28 27.22 -1.10
CA ASN A 72 7.98 27.88 -0.01
C ASN A 72 7.26 29.16 0.41
N ILE A 73 6.56 29.10 1.54
CA ILE A 73 5.79 30.22 2.11
C ILE A 73 6.63 31.46 2.39
N ARG A 74 7.95 31.31 2.59
CA ARG A 74 8.86 32.43 2.87
C ARG A 74 8.88 33.49 1.78
N TYR A 75 8.49 33.13 0.54
CA TYR A 75 8.40 34.09 -0.55
C TYR A 75 7.25 35.11 -0.39
N GLN A 76 6.23 34.83 0.44
CA GLN A 76 5.17 35.78 0.79
C GLN A 76 5.66 36.88 1.75
N GLY A 77 6.86 36.69 2.31
CA GLY A 77 7.48 37.55 3.30
C GLY A 77 7.02 37.26 4.72
N ASP A 78 7.92 37.49 5.67
CA ASP A 78 7.67 37.45 7.11
C ASP A 78 8.60 38.48 7.81
N GLU A 79 8.74 38.40 9.14
CA GLU A 79 9.63 39.30 9.90
C GLU A 79 11.10 39.22 9.45
N LEU A 80 11.53 38.08 8.92
CA LEU A 80 12.91 37.81 8.53
C LEU A 80 13.13 37.91 7.02
N TYR A 81 12.16 37.48 6.20
CA TYR A 81 12.28 37.41 4.75
C TYR A 81 11.50 38.55 4.09
N PRO A 82 12.16 39.42 3.30
CA PRO A 82 11.46 40.39 2.48
C PRO A 82 10.49 39.71 1.51
N ARG A 83 9.31 40.30 1.32
CA ARG A 83 8.30 39.78 0.39
C ARG A 83 8.84 39.77 -1.04
N LEU A 84 8.77 38.62 -1.70
CA LEU A 84 9.22 38.43 -3.08
C LEU A 84 8.06 38.12 -4.04
N ILE A 85 7.04 37.42 -3.55
CA ILE A 85 5.83 37.01 -4.28
C ILE A 85 4.63 37.49 -3.47
N ASP A 86 3.64 38.10 -4.14
CA ASP A 86 2.41 38.53 -3.48
C ASP A 86 1.49 37.34 -3.14
N ASP A 87 0.57 37.58 -2.20
CA ASP A 87 -0.32 36.54 -1.67
C ASP A 87 -1.25 35.96 -2.75
N GLU A 88 -1.66 36.78 -3.73
CA GLU A 88 -2.54 36.35 -4.81
C GLU A 88 -1.80 35.41 -5.77
N THR A 89 -0.59 35.77 -6.19
CA THR A 89 0.28 34.94 -7.03
C THR A 89 0.60 33.61 -6.35
N PHE A 90 0.95 33.65 -5.05
CA PHE A 90 1.23 32.42 -4.30
C PHE A 90 0.00 31.51 -4.21
N LYS A 91 -1.17 32.09 -3.90
CA LYS A 91 -2.44 31.36 -3.84
C LYS A 91 -2.80 30.72 -5.19
N LYS A 92 -2.70 31.45 -6.29
CA LYS A 92 -2.94 30.92 -7.66
C LYS A 92 -2.04 29.72 -7.96
N ALA A 93 -0.76 29.79 -7.58
CA ALA A 93 0.16 28.68 -7.73
C ALA A 93 -0.27 27.46 -6.89
N GLN A 94 -0.64 27.63 -5.61
CA GLN A 94 -1.12 26.51 -4.77
C GLN A 94 -2.41 25.89 -5.29
N GLU A 95 -3.38 26.70 -5.71
CA GLU A 95 -4.63 26.21 -6.28
C GLU A 95 -4.39 25.35 -7.51
N ARG A 96 -3.51 25.80 -8.42
CA ARG A 96 -3.13 25.01 -9.60
C ARG A 96 -2.48 23.70 -9.19
N ARG A 97 -1.57 23.70 -8.22
CA ARG A 97 -0.95 22.47 -7.69
C ARG A 97 -2.00 21.49 -7.18
N GLY A 98 -2.95 21.97 -6.37
CA GLY A 98 -4.04 21.14 -5.86
C GLY A 98 -4.94 20.58 -6.97
N ARG A 99 -5.22 21.37 -8.02
CA ARG A 99 -5.98 20.90 -9.21
C ARG A 99 -5.19 19.83 -9.98
N VAL A 100 -3.90 20.03 -10.20
CA VAL A 100 -3.02 19.07 -10.90
C VAL A 100 -2.88 17.78 -10.09
N GLU A 101 -2.69 17.88 -8.78
CA GLU A 101 -2.63 16.72 -7.87
C GLU A 101 -3.92 15.91 -7.94
N LYS A 102 -5.10 16.53 -7.78
CA LYS A 102 -6.39 15.83 -7.90
C LYS A 102 -6.57 15.13 -9.26
N LYS A 103 -6.14 15.77 -10.36
CA LYS A 103 -6.18 15.15 -11.70
C LYS A 103 -5.25 13.93 -11.78
N LEU A 104 -4.01 14.08 -11.32
CA LEU A 104 -3.04 12.99 -11.32
C LEU A 104 -3.42 11.86 -10.38
N SER A 105 -3.99 12.13 -9.21
CA SER A 105 -4.48 11.12 -8.27
C SER A 105 -5.59 10.27 -8.89
N ARG A 106 -6.49 10.86 -9.69
CA ARG A 106 -7.50 10.11 -10.45
C ARG A 106 -6.84 9.19 -11.48
N THR A 107 -5.85 9.69 -12.23
CA THR A 107 -5.09 8.86 -13.18
C THR A 107 -4.31 7.75 -12.47
N GLN A 108 -3.71 8.03 -11.31
CA GLN A 108 -2.98 7.05 -10.50
C GLN A 108 -3.92 5.98 -9.93
N GLN A 109 -5.14 6.32 -9.51
CA GLN A 109 -6.13 5.35 -9.06
C GLN A 109 -6.56 4.42 -10.20
N VAL A 110 -6.82 4.97 -11.40
CA VAL A 110 -7.16 4.17 -12.59
C VAL A 110 -5.99 3.28 -13.02
N GLN A 111 -4.76 3.79 -13.01
CA GLN A 111 -3.56 2.99 -13.30
C GLN A 111 -3.32 1.92 -12.24
N ALA A 112 -3.56 2.21 -10.96
CA ALA A 112 -3.46 1.25 -9.88
C ALA A 112 -4.46 0.10 -10.07
N ILE A 113 -5.70 0.39 -10.50
CA ILE A 113 -6.70 -0.63 -10.83
C ILE A 113 -6.27 -1.45 -12.06
N ARG A 114 -5.80 -0.81 -13.13
CA ARG A 114 -5.36 -1.50 -14.37
C ARG A 114 -4.13 -2.37 -14.17
N ASN A 115 -3.26 -2.02 -13.22
CA ASN A 115 -2.05 -2.77 -12.90
C ASN A 115 -2.25 -3.77 -11.74
N GLN A 116 -3.49 -4.00 -11.30
CA GLN A 116 -3.78 -5.04 -10.31
C GLN A 116 -3.55 -6.42 -10.94
N THR A 117 -2.72 -7.20 -10.27
CA THR A 117 -2.58 -8.64 -10.52
C THR A 117 -3.48 -9.41 -9.57
N VAL A 118 -3.65 -10.71 -9.82
CA VAL A 118 -4.36 -11.66 -8.93
C VAL A 118 -3.90 -11.63 -7.48
N PHE A 119 -2.61 -11.37 -7.27
CA PHE A 119 -1.99 -11.34 -5.95
C PHE A 119 -2.17 -9.99 -5.23
N SER A 120 -2.62 -8.95 -5.95
CA SER A 120 -2.77 -7.61 -5.39
C SER A 120 -3.87 -7.59 -4.33
N GLY A 121 -3.50 -7.27 -3.09
CA GLY A 121 -4.42 -7.26 -1.95
C GLY A 121 -4.65 -8.62 -1.28
N MET A 122 -4.22 -9.72 -1.91
CA MET A 122 -4.32 -11.07 -1.35
C MET A 122 -3.16 -11.42 -0.41
N ILE A 123 -2.05 -10.68 -0.48
CA ILE A 123 -0.84 -10.95 0.29
C ILE A 123 -0.66 -9.91 1.40
N ARG A 124 -0.53 -10.38 2.64
CA ARG A 124 -0.36 -9.55 3.83
C ARG A 124 0.89 -9.92 4.62
N CYS A 125 1.49 -8.92 5.26
CA CYS A 125 2.56 -9.11 6.21
C CYS A 125 2.00 -9.48 7.59
N GLY A 126 2.43 -10.61 8.14
CA GLY A 126 2.07 -11.05 9.49
C GLY A 126 2.69 -10.22 10.62
N GLU A 127 3.75 -9.44 10.36
CA GLU A 127 4.36 -8.57 11.37
C GLU A 127 3.66 -7.20 11.46
N CYS A 128 3.39 -6.56 10.31
CA CYS A 128 2.86 -5.18 10.28
C CYS A 128 1.41 -5.06 9.82
N GLY A 129 0.79 -6.16 9.38
CA GLY A 129 -0.59 -6.19 8.90
C GLY A 129 -0.84 -5.50 7.55
N GLU A 130 0.15 -4.85 6.95
CA GLU A 130 0.00 -4.22 5.63
C GLU A 130 0.14 -5.21 4.47
N ASN A 131 -0.42 -4.82 3.34
CA ASN A 131 -0.34 -5.58 2.10
C ASN A 131 1.05 -5.51 1.46
N TYR A 132 1.40 -6.58 0.75
CA TYR A 132 2.52 -6.58 -0.19
C TYR A 132 2.16 -5.81 -1.46
N LYS A 133 3.17 -5.20 -2.08
CA LYS A 133 3.04 -4.48 -3.36
C LYS A 133 4.04 -5.01 -4.37
N LYS A 134 3.60 -5.06 -5.63
CA LYS A 134 4.44 -5.35 -6.80
C LYS A 134 5.33 -4.14 -7.10
N TYR A 135 6.64 -4.36 -7.20
CA TYR A 135 7.63 -3.38 -7.63
C TYR A 135 8.37 -3.92 -8.84
N ILE A 136 8.61 -3.07 -9.83
CA ILE A 136 9.38 -3.40 -11.04
C ILE A 136 10.75 -2.72 -10.89
N GLU A 137 11.79 -3.52 -10.71
CA GLU A 137 13.18 -3.08 -10.72
C GLU A 137 13.67 -3.02 -12.18
N HIS A 138 14.41 -1.96 -12.53
CA HIS A 138 14.95 -1.74 -13.89
C HIS A 138 13.88 -1.77 -15.00
N ALA A 139 12.70 -1.19 -14.75
CA ALA A 139 11.60 -1.12 -15.71
C ALA A 139 12.07 -0.62 -17.10
N GLY A 140 11.72 -1.36 -18.15
CA GLY A 140 12.07 -1.05 -19.54
C GLY A 140 13.51 -1.37 -19.95
N LYS A 141 14.26 -2.14 -19.14
CA LYS A 141 15.60 -2.65 -19.48
C LYS A 141 15.58 -4.17 -19.62
N SER A 142 16.59 -4.75 -20.27
CA SER A 142 16.76 -6.21 -20.39
C SER A 142 16.87 -6.95 -19.04
N SER A 143 17.25 -6.23 -17.98
CA SER A 143 17.37 -6.73 -16.62
C SER A 143 16.13 -6.43 -15.75
N GLU A 144 14.96 -6.25 -16.36
CA GLU A 144 13.70 -5.99 -15.64
C GLU A 144 13.40 -7.15 -14.68
N LYS A 145 13.14 -6.82 -13.42
CA LYS A 145 12.83 -7.82 -12.38
C LYS A 145 11.61 -7.38 -11.59
N VAL A 146 10.63 -8.27 -11.51
CA VAL A 146 9.42 -8.07 -10.70
C VAL A 146 9.66 -8.62 -9.30
N LYS A 147 9.37 -7.81 -8.26
CA LYS A 147 9.45 -8.23 -6.86
C LYS A 147 8.29 -7.72 -6.04
N TRP A 148 7.74 -8.60 -5.21
CA TRP A 148 6.75 -8.30 -4.18
C TRP A 148 7.45 -8.00 -2.87
N LYS A 149 7.17 -6.82 -2.31
CA LYS A 149 7.74 -6.38 -1.04
C LYS A 149 6.62 -5.86 -0.15
N CYS A 150 6.76 -6.05 1.16
CA CYS A 150 5.87 -5.44 2.14
C CYS A 150 5.87 -3.91 1.94
N LYS A 151 4.69 -3.28 1.97
CA LYS A 151 4.56 -1.81 1.87
C LYS A 151 5.36 -1.07 2.94
N HIS A 152 5.51 -1.64 4.14
CA HIS A 152 6.34 -1.11 5.22
C HIS A 152 7.77 -1.69 5.25
N TYR A 153 8.25 -2.31 4.15
CA TYR A 153 9.66 -2.67 4.04
C TYR A 153 10.55 -1.44 4.24
N ILE A 154 10.30 -0.37 3.48
CA ILE A 154 10.90 0.96 3.69
C ILE A 154 9.80 1.95 4.01
N TYR A 155 9.83 2.52 5.20
CA TYR A 155 8.93 3.59 5.62
C TYR A 155 9.74 4.74 6.21
N GLN A 156 9.47 5.98 5.77
CA GLN A 156 10.22 7.17 6.20
C GLN A 156 11.75 7.01 6.11
N ASN A 157 12.25 6.40 5.02
CA ASN A 157 13.67 6.10 4.79
C ASN A 157 14.32 5.17 5.84
N ARG A 158 13.54 4.35 6.53
CA ARG A 158 14.03 3.30 7.45
C ARG A 158 13.47 1.94 7.04
N VAL A 159 14.27 0.89 7.22
CA VAL A 159 13.81 -0.49 6.99
C VAL A 159 13.08 -0.98 8.24
N LEU A 160 11.76 -1.17 8.16
CA LEU A 160 10.94 -1.60 9.29
C LEU A 160 10.56 -3.08 9.21
N CYS A 161 10.07 -3.54 8.07
CA CYS A 161 9.79 -4.95 7.83
C CYS A 161 11.02 -5.62 7.19
N LYS A 162 11.39 -6.80 7.67
CA LYS A 162 12.52 -7.60 7.11
C LYS A 162 12.05 -8.93 6.49
N ASN A 163 10.77 -9.04 6.16
CA ASN A 163 10.24 -10.24 5.53
C ASN A 163 10.79 -10.45 4.12
N HIS A 164 10.67 -11.70 3.65
CA HIS A 164 11.14 -12.15 2.35
C HIS A 164 10.46 -11.40 1.17
N PHE A 165 11.16 -11.35 0.03
CA PHE A 165 10.65 -10.79 -1.21
C PHE A 165 10.30 -11.92 -2.17
N PHE A 166 9.21 -11.78 -2.90
CA PHE A 166 8.71 -12.83 -3.79
C PHE A 166 8.69 -12.37 -5.23
N THR A 167 8.84 -13.28 -6.17
CA THR A 167 8.51 -13.10 -7.58
C THR A 167 7.07 -13.54 -7.85
N ASP A 168 6.56 -13.31 -9.06
CA ASP A 168 5.24 -13.84 -9.43
C ASP A 168 5.29 -15.37 -9.46
N GLU A 169 6.42 -15.96 -9.87
CA GLU A 169 6.67 -17.39 -9.95
C GLU A 169 6.65 -18.06 -8.57
N ASP A 170 7.35 -17.47 -7.58
CA ASP A 170 7.37 -18.01 -6.21
C ASP A 170 5.95 -18.10 -5.62
N LEU A 171 5.13 -17.06 -5.83
CA LEU A 171 3.75 -17.02 -5.31
C LEU A 171 2.84 -18.04 -5.98
N LYS A 172 3.03 -18.28 -7.28
CA LYS A 172 2.32 -19.32 -8.03
C LYS A 172 2.69 -20.72 -7.53
N GLU A 173 3.98 -20.97 -7.32
CA GLU A 173 4.47 -22.24 -6.77
C GLU A 173 3.90 -22.50 -5.37
N ILE A 174 3.98 -21.51 -4.47
CA ILE A 174 3.40 -21.61 -3.12
C ILE A 174 1.90 -21.95 -3.17
N PHE A 175 1.15 -21.34 -4.09
CA PHE A 175 -0.26 -21.66 -4.27
C PHE A 175 -0.50 -23.09 -4.74
N ILE A 176 0.21 -23.53 -5.78
CA ILE A 176 0.09 -24.89 -6.32
C ILE A 176 0.40 -25.91 -5.23
N GLU A 177 1.50 -25.72 -4.50
CA GLU A 177 1.92 -26.61 -3.44
C GLU A 177 0.93 -26.65 -2.27
N ALA A 178 0.43 -25.49 -1.83
CA ALA A 178 -0.55 -25.40 -0.75
C ALA A 178 -1.87 -26.07 -1.17
N THR A 179 -2.32 -25.86 -2.40
CA THR A 179 -3.55 -26.49 -2.89
C THR A 179 -3.39 -27.99 -3.07
N ASN A 180 -2.24 -28.46 -3.56
CA ASN A 180 -1.93 -29.89 -3.63
C ASN A 180 -1.85 -30.54 -2.24
N GLN A 181 -1.36 -29.81 -1.24
CA GLN A 181 -1.39 -30.27 0.14
C GLN A 181 -2.82 -30.36 0.68
N LEU A 182 -3.68 -29.39 0.35
CA LEU A 182 -5.10 -29.42 0.70
C LEU A 182 -5.81 -30.61 0.04
N LEU A 183 -5.53 -30.88 -1.25
CA LEU A 183 -6.09 -32.02 -1.99
C LEU A 183 -5.70 -33.36 -1.35
N ARG A 184 -4.45 -33.51 -0.89
CA ARG A 184 -4.01 -34.69 -0.11
C ARG A 184 -4.70 -34.81 1.24
N GLN A 185 -5.09 -33.68 1.83
CA GLN A 185 -5.74 -33.60 3.13
C GLN A 185 -7.23 -33.22 3.00
N ARG A 186 -7.93 -33.79 2.00
CA ARG A 186 -9.33 -33.46 1.68
C ARG A 186 -10.29 -33.62 2.87
N TRP A 187 -9.96 -34.52 3.82
CA TRP A 187 -10.68 -34.70 5.09
C TRP A 187 -10.74 -33.44 5.96
N LEU A 188 -9.81 -32.47 5.81
CA LEU A 188 -9.86 -31.18 6.50
C LEU A 188 -11.09 -30.36 6.07
N ILE A 189 -11.49 -30.47 4.80
CA ILE A 189 -12.66 -29.78 4.26
C ILE A 189 -13.96 -30.45 4.74
N GLU A 190 -13.92 -31.77 4.96
CA GLU A 190 -15.05 -32.54 5.48
C GLU A 190 -15.31 -32.30 6.97
N LYS A 191 -14.26 -32.02 7.75
CA LYS A 191 -14.37 -31.71 9.19
C LYS A 191 -14.83 -30.29 9.50
N ILE A 192 -15.06 -29.44 8.50
CA ILE A 192 -15.67 -28.13 8.72
C ILE A 192 -17.11 -28.37 9.17
N LYS A 193 -17.32 -28.43 10.48
CA LYS A 193 -18.63 -28.66 11.09
C LYS A 193 -19.59 -27.53 10.68
N PRO A 194 -20.85 -27.84 10.32
CA PRO A 194 -21.93 -26.87 10.43
C PRO A 194 -21.94 -26.33 11.87
N GLN A 195 -22.14 -25.02 12.03
CA GLN A 195 -21.93 -24.34 13.31
C GLN A 195 -22.71 -24.95 14.47
N GLU A 196 -22.09 -24.93 15.65
CA GLU A 196 -22.81 -25.06 16.92
C GLU A 196 -23.86 -23.93 17.00
N PRO A 197 -25.08 -24.22 17.50
CA PRO A 197 -26.12 -23.22 17.65
C PRO A 197 -25.59 -22.02 18.46
N PRO A 198 -26.15 -20.82 18.25
CA PRO A 198 -25.70 -19.63 18.96
C PRO A 198 -25.64 -19.89 20.47
N LYS A 199 -24.60 -19.35 21.12
CA LYS A 199 -24.42 -19.55 22.56
C LYS A 199 -25.69 -19.10 23.28
N MET A 200 -26.31 -20.05 23.98
CA MET A 200 -27.55 -19.85 24.72
C MET A 200 -27.33 -18.81 25.83
N SER A 201 -27.75 -17.56 25.60
CA SER A 201 -27.79 -16.55 26.64
C SER A 201 -28.94 -16.83 27.61
N LEU A 202 -28.89 -16.26 28.83
CA LEU A 202 -29.99 -16.37 29.79
C LEU A 202 -31.29 -15.86 29.18
N ASP A 203 -31.27 -14.67 28.57
CA ASP A 203 -32.41 -14.06 27.88
C ASP A 203 -33.00 -14.94 26.77
N LEU A 204 -32.14 -15.61 25.97
CA LEU A 204 -32.61 -16.48 24.90
C LEU A 204 -33.30 -17.72 25.48
N ARG A 205 -32.78 -18.25 26.59
CA ARG A 205 -33.33 -19.40 27.29
C ARG A 205 -34.67 -19.10 27.94
N GLU A 206 -34.81 -17.93 28.55
CA GLU A 206 -36.08 -17.44 29.13
C GLU A 206 -37.12 -17.23 28.04
N THR A 207 -36.74 -16.61 26.92
CA THR A 207 -37.62 -16.40 25.77
C THR A 207 -38.10 -17.73 25.18
N GLU A 208 -37.20 -18.72 25.01
CA GLU A 208 -37.58 -20.06 24.54
C GLU A 208 -38.52 -20.79 25.48
N ASN A 209 -38.25 -20.75 26.79
CA ASN A 209 -39.10 -21.41 27.78
C ASN A 209 -40.51 -20.82 27.77
N ARG A 210 -40.62 -19.49 27.67
CA ARG A 210 -41.92 -18.82 27.65
C ARG A 210 -42.72 -19.11 26.38
N ILE A 211 -42.05 -19.23 25.22
CA ILE A 211 -42.69 -19.68 23.98
C ILE A 211 -43.19 -21.12 24.14
N LYS A 212 -42.38 -22.03 24.69
CA LYS A 212 -42.77 -23.43 24.89
C LYS A 212 -43.96 -23.58 25.83
N GLU A 213 -44.04 -22.78 26.90
CA GLU A 213 -45.21 -22.76 27.80
C GLU A 213 -46.49 -22.39 27.04
N LEU A 214 -46.46 -21.30 26.26
CA LEU A 214 -47.63 -20.87 25.48
C LEU A 214 -48.01 -21.86 24.38
N GLU A 215 -47.03 -22.52 23.74
CA GLU A 215 -47.27 -23.58 22.75
C GLU A 215 -47.87 -24.84 23.39
N LEU A 216 -47.46 -25.20 24.61
CA LEU A 216 -48.00 -26.35 25.36
C LEU A 216 -49.41 -26.09 25.88
N GLU A 217 -49.70 -24.86 26.28
CA GLU A 217 -51.04 -24.41 26.69
C GLU A 217 -52.01 -24.28 25.49
N GLY A 218 -51.49 -24.31 24.26
CA GLY A 218 -52.27 -24.16 23.03
C GLY A 218 -52.76 -22.72 22.79
N ASP A 219 -52.22 -21.74 23.50
CA ASP A 219 -52.63 -20.33 23.45
C ASP A 219 -51.92 -19.57 22.32
N TYR A 220 -52.14 -20.04 21.08
CA TYR A 220 -51.55 -19.45 19.88
C TYR A 220 -52.12 -18.07 19.52
N SER A 221 -53.23 -17.65 20.16
CA SER A 221 -53.87 -16.36 19.93
C SER A 221 -53.34 -15.26 20.85
N ASN A 222 -52.45 -15.60 21.79
CA ASN A 222 -51.88 -14.66 22.73
C ASN A 222 -51.06 -13.57 22.00
N PRO A 223 -51.34 -12.28 22.21
CA PRO A 223 -50.61 -11.20 21.54
C PRO A 223 -49.11 -11.14 21.94
N ILE A 224 -48.73 -11.78 23.04
CA ILE A 224 -47.35 -11.88 23.51
C ILE A 224 -46.54 -12.89 22.69
N LEU A 225 -47.17 -13.90 22.09
CA LEU A 225 -46.47 -14.96 21.35
C LEU A 225 -45.71 -14.42 20.11
N PRO A 226 -46.31 -13.58 19.23
CA PRO A 226 -45.58 -12.93 18.14
C PRO A 226 -44.40 -12.08 18.63
N GLU A 227 -44.55 -11.38 19.77
CA GLU A 227 -43.51 -10.55 20.37
C GLU A 227 -42.33 -11.41 20.86
N LEU A 228 -42.61 -12.53 21.53
CA LEU A 228 -41.60 -13.50 21.95
C LEU A 228 -40.89 -14.16 20.77
N ILE A 229 -41.60 -14.50 19.68
CA ILE A 229 -41.00 -15.05 18.46
C ILE A 229 -40.04 -14.03 17.83
N LEU A 230 -40.44 -12.76 17.75
CA LEU A 230 -39.60 -11.69 17.26
C LEU A 230 -38.37 -11.48 18.16
N ARG A 231 -38.57 -11.50 19.49
CA ARG A 231 -37.49 -11.38 20.48
C ARG A 231 -36.50 -12.54 20.38
N ARG A 232 -36.99 -13.78 20.20
CA ARG A 232 -36.17 -14.97 19.93
C ARG A 232 -35.32 -14.76 18.70
N ALA A 233 -35.91 -14.29 17.59
CA ALA A 233 -35.17 -14.00 16.36
C ALA A 233 -34.09 -12.93 16.57
N GLN A 234 -34.41 -11.83 17.25
CA GLN A 234 -33.45 -10.76 17.57
C GLN A 234 -32.26 -11.28 18.39
N LEU A 235 -32.51 -12.07 19.44
CA LEU A 235 -31.47 -12.65 20.28
C LEU A 235 -30.61 -13.67 19.50
N TYR A 236 -31.25 -14.46 18.63
CA TYR A 236 -30.55 -15.34 17.69
C TYR A 236 -29.62 -14.55 16.77
N TYR A 237 -30.11 -13.49 16.12
CA TYR A 237 -29.32 -12.67 15.19
C TYR A 237 -28.26 -11.83 15.91
N ALA A 238 -28.50 -11.39 17.14
CA ALA A 238 -27.52 -10.65 17.94
C ALA A 238 -26.34 -11.54 18.39
N GLY A 239 -26.61 -12.82 18.67
CA GLY A 239 -25.59 -13.82 19.01
C GLY A 239 -24.95 -14.51 17.80
N ALA A 240 -25.62 -14.48 16.64
CA ALA A 240 -25.11 -15.05 15.40
C ALA A 240 -24.03 -14.13 14.82
N LYS A 241 -22.82 -14.66 14.60
CA LYS A 241 -21.94 -14.01 13.64
C LYS A 241 -22.36 -14.48 12.25
N VAL A 242 -22.37 -13.58 11.27
CA VAL A 242 -22.55 -13.98 9.87
C VAL A 242 -21.30 -14.78 9.48
N TYR A 243 -21.45 -16.10 9.40
CA TYR A 243 -20.34 -16.99 9.05
C TYR A 243 -20.58 -17.55 7.64
N ASP A 244 -19.84 -17.03 6.66
CA ASP A 244 -19.81 -17.59 5.31
C ASP A 244 -19.04 -18.93 5.24
N GLN A 245 -18.47 -19.40 6.34
CA GLN A 245 -17.53 -20.53 6.38
C GLN A 245 -18.09 -21.86 5.84
N PRO A 246 -19.31 -22.32 6.21
CA PRO A 246 -19.88 -23.55 5.66
C PRO A 246 -20.15 -23.44 4.15
N ARG A 247 -20.74 -22.31 3.73
CA ARG A 247 -20.99 -22.00 2.31
C ARG A 247 -19.69 -21.90 1.52
N ASN A 248 -18.65 -21.32 2.10
CA ASN A 248 -17.33 -21.22 1.48
C ASN A 248 -16.60 -22.57 1.47
N ALA A 249 -16.85 -23.45 2.44
CA ALA A 249 -16.36 -24.82 2.42
C ALA A 249 -17.00 -25.64 1.30
N GLU A 250 -18.31 -25.50 1.08
CA GLU A 250 -19.00 -26.09 -0.07
C GLU A 250 -18.43 -25.58 -1.40
N LYS A 251 -18.30 -24.26 -1.56
CA LYS A 251 -17.64 -23.67 -2.73
C LYS A 251 -16.21 -24.18 -2.93
N LEU A 252 -15.47 -24.36 -1.85
CA LEU A 252 -14.12 -24.92 -1.88
C LEU A 252 -14.12 -26.39 -2.31
N LYS A 253 -15.11 -27.19 -1.88
CA LYS A 253 -15.29 -28.58 -2.33
C LYS A 253 -15.62 -28.65 -3.80
N GLU A 254 -16.57 -27.82 -4.26
CA GLU A 254 -16.99 -27.76 -5.67
C GLU A 254 -15.83 -27.34 -6.57
N ALA A 255 -15.12 -26.26 -6.22
CA ALA A 255 -13.98 -25.76 -6.99
C ALA A 255 -12.80 -26.75 -7.06
N LEU A 256 -12.71 -27.67 -6.10
CA LEU A 256 -11.66 -28.69 -6.05
C LEU A 256 -12.16 -30.08 -6.46
N ALA A 257 -13.43 -30.25 -6.83
CA ALA A 257 -14.05 -31.56 -7.03
C ALA A 257 -13.36 -32.38 -8.13
N GLU A 258 -13.11 -31.74 -9.27
CA GLU A 258 -12.50 -32.34 -10.48
C GLU A 258 -10.96 -32.40 -10.43
N ASN A 259 -10.35 -31.71 -9.46
CA ASN A 259 -8.90 -31.57 -9.38
C ASN A 259 -8.29 -32.63 -8.46
N THR A 260 -7.49 -33.53 -9.04
CA THR A 260 -6.70 -34.51 -8.28
C THR A 260 -5.33 -33.95 -7.88
N THR A 261 -4.74 -33.15 -8.76
CA THR A 261 -3.46 -32.45 -8.54
C THR A 261 -3.39 -31.25 -9.48
N LEU A 262 -2.89 -30.11 -9.00
CA LEU A 262 -2.56 -28.94 -9.81
C LEU A 262 -1.10 -29.01 -10.24
N THR A 263 -0.85 -28.91 -11.54
CA THR A 263 0.49 -28.80 -12.14
C THR A 263 0.82 -27.38 -12.56
N GLU A 264 -0.20 -26.57 -12.81
CA GLU A 264 -0.08 -25.19 -13.29
C GLU A 264 -0.93 -24.24 -12.44
N PHE A 265 -0.63 -22.94 -12.53
CA PHE A 265 -1.34 -21.91 -11.81
C PHE A 265 -2.61 -21.51 -12.56
N ASP A 266 -3.76 -21.71 -11.93
CA ASP A 266 -5.06 -21.23 -12.40
C ASP A 266 -5.48 -19.98 -11.61
N GLU A 267 -5.60 -18.86 -12.33
CA GLU A 267 -5.99 -17.55 -11.78
C GLU A 267 -7.45 -17.50 -11.29
N GLU A 268 -8.38 -18.17 -11.97
CA GLU A 268 -9.80 -18.18 -11.58
C GLU A 268 -9.99 -19.04 -10.34
N LEU A 269 -9.32 -20.20 -10.31
CA LEU A 269 -9.31 -21.06 -9.14
C LEU A 269 -8.71 -20.33 -7.94
N PHE A 270 -7.56 -19.66 -8.11
CA PHE A 270 -6.92 -18.89 -7.04
C PHE A 270 -7.87 -17.87 -6.40
N LYS A 271 -8.56 -17.06 -7.22
CA LYS A 271 -9.53 -16.06 -6.74
C LYS A 271 -10.71 -16.68 -6.01
N THR A 272 -11.09 -17.89 -6.39
CA THR A 272 -12.24 -18.60 -5.84
C THR A 272 -11.91 -19.23 -4.50
N ILE A 273 -10.73 -19.84 -4.35
CA ILE A 273 -10.42 -20.69 -3.19
C ILE A 273 -9.56 -20.00 -2.13
N ILE A 274 -8.77 -18.99 -2.49
CA ILE A 274 -7.88 -18.29 -1.56
C ILE A 274 -8.57 -17.08 -0.95
N LYS A 275 -8.51 -17.00 0.37
CA LYS A 275 -8.94 -15.83 1.13
C LYS A 275 -7.79 -14.85 1.31
N GLN A 276 -6.63 -15.32 1.76
CA GLN A 276 -5.45 -14.49 1.98
C GLN A 276 -4.18 -15.33 2.11
N MET A 277 -3.03 -14.77 1.74
CA MET A 277 -1.70 -15.31 2.02
C MET A 277 -0.99 -14.39 3.03
N THR A 278 -0.53 -14.94 4.15
CA THR A 278 0.12 -14.18 5.22
C THR A 278 1.58 -14.61 5.37
N ILE A 279 2.50 -13.65 5.25
CA ILE A 279 3.96 -13.90 5.31
C ILE A 279 4.50 -13.52 6.68
N TYR A 280 5.16 -14.45 7.34
CA TYR A 280 5.80 -14.28 8.65
C TYR A 280 7.32 -14.20 8.54
N LYS A 281 7.94 -13.60 9.56
CA LYS A 281 9.39 -13.37 9.62
C LYS A 281 10.23 -14.64 9.71
N GLU A 282 9.71 -15.67 10.35
CA GLU A 282 10.38 -16.97 10.54
C GLU A 282 10.41 -17.82 9.26
N THR A 283 10.43 -17.18 8.09
CA THR A 283 10.36 -17.87 6.80
C THR A 283 9.15 -18.81 6.72
N LYS A 284 7.95 -18.35 7.13
CA LYS A 284 6.72 -19.14 7.00
C LYS A 284 5.66 -18.35 6.24
N ILE A 285 4.89 -19.04 5.41
CA ILE A 285 3.73 -18.49 4.72
C ILE A 285 2.51 -19.31 5.12
N ALA A 286 1.49 -18.62 5.60
CA ALA A 286 0.18 -19.18 5.85
C ALA A 286 -0.73 -18.85 4.67
N VAL A 287 -1.19 -19.87 3.96
CA VAL A 287 -2.20 -19.75 2.91
C VAL A 287 -3.55 -20.08 3.51
N GLU A 288 -4.42 -19.07 3.64
CA GLU A 288 -5.77 -19.20 4.16
C GLU A 288 -6.77 -19.35 3.00
N PHE A 289 -7.52 -20.45 3.02
CA PHE A 289 -8.58 -20.74 2.05
C PHE A 289 -9.92 -20.17 2.54
N ILE A 290 -10.88 -19.94 1.63
CA ILE A 290 -12.20 -19.36 1.96
C ILE A 290 -13.00 -20.14 3.00
N GLY A 291 -12.73 -21.45 3.15
CA GLY A 291 -13.30 -22.33 4.19
C GLY A 291 -12.66 -22.18 5.58
N GLY A 292 -11.69 -21.27 5.75
CA GLY A 292 -10.96 -21.06 7.01
C GLY A 292 -9.89 -22.11 7.30
N ILE A 293 -9.55 -22.95 6.30
CA ILE A 293 -8.41 -23.85 6.38
C ILE A 293 -7.15 -23.02 6.13
N THR A 294 -6.14 -23.20 6.96
CA THR A 294 -4.84 -22.56 6.80
C THR A 294 -3.76 -23.62 6.61
N ILE A 295 -2.99 -23.50 5.54
CA ILE A 295 -1.82 -24.33 5.29
C ILE A 295 -0.58 -23.46 5.48
N GLU A 296 0.25 -23.85 6.45
CA GLU A 296 1.54 -23.21 6.68
C GLU A 296 2.64 -23.94 5.92
N ARG A 297 3.50 -23.17 5.23
CA ARG A 297 4.66 -23.68 4.53
C ARG A 297 5.92 -22.91 4.94
N PRO A 298 7.07 -23.60 5.13
CA PRO A 298 8.34 -22.92 5.25
C PRO A 298 8.72 -22.29 3.89
N ILE A 299 9.42 -21.16 3.94
CA ILE A 299 10.03 -20.51 2.79
C ILE A 299 11.43 -21.10 2.69
N GLU A 300 11.65 -21.98 1.72
CA GLU A 300 13.00 -22.44 1.40
C GLU A 300 13.79 -21.26 0.82
N THR A 301 14.66 -20.68 1.62
CA THR A 301 15.56 -19.63 1.14
C THR A 301 16.59 -20.25 0.21
N GLN A 302 16.29 -20.40 -1.08
CA GLN A 302 17.35 -20.47 -2.07
C GLN A 302 18.00 -19.10 -2.13
N ARG A 303 19.02 -18.88 -1.29
CA ARG A 303 19.99 -17.81 -1.51
C ARG A 303 20.72 -18.11 -2.82
N LYS A 304 20.13 -17.71 -3.95
CA LYS A 304 20.92 -17.35 -5.12
C LYS A 304 21.54 -15.99 -4.79
N ASP A 305 22.58 -16.03 -3.96
CA ASP A 305 23.57 -14.96 -3.87
C ASP A 305 24.27 -14.91 -5.23
N GLY A 306 23.58 -14.31 -6.20
CA GLY A 306 24.17 -13.86 -7.45
C GLY A 306 25.21 -12.83 -7.08
N ASN A 307 26.46 -13.25 -7.13
CA ASN A 307 27.66 -12.43 -7.06
C ASN A 307 27.49 -11.17 -7.94
N HIS A 308 27.00 -10.09 -7.35
CA HIS A 308 27.00 -8.77 -7.97
C HIS A 308 28.14 -7.99 -7.34
N GLY A 309 29.21 -7.92 -8.12
CA GLY A 309 30.49 -7.30 -7.84
C GLY A 309 30.41 -6.12 -6.89
N SER A 310 31.09 -6.30 -5.75
CA SER A 310 31.72 -5.19 -5.03
C SER A 310 32.61 -4.44 -6.01
N SER A 311 32.06 -3.43 -6.69
CA SER A 311 32.88 -2.34 -7.21
C SER A 311 33.45 -1.61 -6.00
N LYS A 312 34.66 -2.01 -5.60
CA LYS A 312 35.55 -1.16 -4.82
C LYS A 312 35.65 0.15 -5.60
N LYS A 313 35.05 1.21 -5.06
CA LYS A 313 35.43 2.56 -5.44
C LYS A 313 36.79 2.77 -4.81
N ASP A 314 37.84 2.62 -5.60
CA ASP A 314 39.16 3.12 -5.26
C ASP A 314 39.03 4.65 -5.10
N GLY A 315 38.99 5.08 -3.84
CA GLY A 315 39.25 6.47 -3.50
C GLY A 315 40.74 6.70 -3.61
N SER A 316 41.22 7.21 -4.74
CA SER A 316 42.53 7.85 -4.77
C SER A 316 42.40 9.23 -4.11
N ASN A 317 42.75 9.26 -2.84
CA ASN A 317 43.15 10.49 -2.15
C ASN A 317 44.39 11.04 -2.87
N HIS A 318 44.21 12.12 -3.65
CA HIS A 318 45.33 12.99 -3.99
C HIS A 318 45.63 13.86 -2.77
N THR A 319 46.52 13.37 -1.91
CA THR A 319 47.23 14.20 -0.94
C THR A 319 48.40 14.84 -1.68
N ALA A 320 48.42 16.16 -1.66
CA ALA A 320 49.56 16.96 -2.11
C ALA A 320 50.80 16.64 -1.27
N SER A 321 51.93 16.47 -1.93
CA SER A 321 53.26 16.65 -1.34
C SER A 321 53.93 17.81 -2.06
N ASN A 322 54.22 18.86 -1.29
CA ASN A 322 55.19 19.90 -1.61
C ASN A 322 56.62 19.34 -1.59
N GLU A 323 57.55 20.20 -2.02
CA GLU A 323 59.03 20.16 -1.93
C GLU A 323 59.72 19.70 -3.23
N ILE A 324 60.64 20.44 -3.87
CA ILE A 324 61.28 21.76 -3.70
C ILE A 324 61.54 22.30 -5.11
#